data_AF-A0A1B0C9N2-F1
#
_entry.id   AF-A0A1B0C9N2-F1
#
_cell.length_a   1.000
_cell.length_b   1.000
_cell.length_c   1.000
_cell.angle_alpha   90.00
_cell.angle_beta   90.00
_cell.angle_gamma   90.00
#
_symmetry.space_group_name_H-M   'P 1'
#
loop_
_entity.id
_entity.type
_entity.pdbx_description
1 polymer ?
#
loop_
_entity_poly.entity_id
_entity_poly.type
_entity_poly.pdbx_seq_one_letter_code
_entity_poly.pdbx_strand_id
1 'polypeptide(L)'
;MGVHKPEEIEEFGKHDLKVISDMLADKPFFFGDEPTTLDVVSFAILSQLHFISKDVNLPLRDFMATSCPNLVGHVSRMKERCFPDWDEICTKLDLNAHLPKPEPEAKEGKEGETEKKTEQEGAEAEKIEKELEKDKSDEKTEKVEENKEKEEAK
;
A
#
# COMPACT_ATOMS: atom_id res chain seq x y z
N MET A 1 0.97 -10.80 -16.70
CA MET A 1 1.53 -9.52 -16.19
C MET A 1 2.65 -9.08 -17.13
N GLY A 2 2.77 -7.77 -17.42
CA GLY A 2 3.93 -7.22 -18.15
C GLY A 2 3.66 -6.74 -19.59
N VAL A 3 2.64 -5.90 -19.83
CA VAL A 3 2.41 -5.28 -21.15
C VAL A 3 3.01 -3.88 -21.30
N HIS A 4 3.56 -3.31 -20.22
CA HIS A 4 4.13 -1.97 -20.18
C HIS A 4 5.60 -2.02 -19.79
N LYS A 5 6.40 -1.14 -20.39
CA LYS A 5 7.79 -0.91 -19.99
C LYS A 5 7.84 -0.13 -18.67
N PRO A 6 8.93 -0.25 -17.89
CA PRO A 6 9.10 0.50 -16.65
C PRO A 6 8.89 2.01 -16.82
N GLU A 7 9.38 2.58 -17.92
CA GLU A 7 9.26 4.00 -18.21
C GLU A 7 7.81 4.41 -18.48
N GLU A 8 7.01 3.54 -19.13
CA GLU A 8 5.59 3.81 -19.37
C GLU A 8 4.80 3.80 -18.06
N ILE A 9 5.12 2.86 -17.16
CA ILE A 9 4.50 2.78 -15.82
C ILE A 9 4.85 4.04 -15.01
N GLU A 10 6.08 4.52 -15.10
CA GLU A 10 6.51 5.76 -14.45
C GLU A 10 5.72 6.97 -14.99
N GLU A 11 5.58 7.09 -16.31
CA GLU A 11 4.81 8.18 -16.92
C GLU A 11 3.33 8.14 -16.54
N PHE A 12 2.72 6.97 -16.41
CA PHE A 12 1.36 6.83 -15.89
C PHE A 12 1.27 7.35 -14.45
N GLY A 13 2.21 6.95 -13.58
CA GLY A 13 2.24 7.45 -12.20
C GLY A 13 2.41 8.97 -12.12
N LYS A 14 3.27 9.57 -12.96
CA LYS A 14 3.42 11.04 -13.02
C LYS A 14 2.15 11.73 -13.50
N HIS A 15 1.49 11.17 -14.51
CA HIS A 15 0.21 11.67 -15.00
C HIS A 15 -0.86 11.64 -13.90
N ASP A 16 -0.98 10.53 -13.17
CA ASP A 16 -1.94 10.39 -12.08
C ASP A 16 -1.66 11.38 -10.94
N LEU A 17 -0.39 11.54 -10.54
CA LEU A 17 0.01 12.56 -9.56
C LEU A 17 -0.41 13.97 -10.00
N LYS A 18 -0.25 14.29 -11.28
CA LYS A 18 -0.66 15.59 -11.82
C LYS A 18 -2.17 15.76 -11.77
N VAL A 19 -2.95 14.76 -12.16
CA VAL A 19 -4.42 14.82 -12.09
C VAL A 19 -4.90 15.01 -10.66
N ILE A 20 -4.31 14.29 -9.70
CA ILE A 20 -4.65 14.42 -8.28
C ILE A 20 -4.26 15.81 -7.76
N SER A 21 -3.08 16.31 -8.14
CA SER A 21 -2.64 17.68 -7.84
C SER A 21 -3.62 18.72 -8.37
N ASP A 22 -4.04 18.59 -9.64
CA ASP A 22 -4.98 19.52 -10.27
C ASP A 22 -6.37 19.46 -9.61
N MET A 23 -6.80 18.26 -9.18
CA MET A 23 -8.05 18.09 -8.44
C MET A 23 -8.02 18.76 -7.06
N LEU A 24 -6.90 18.66 -6.34
CA LEU A 24 -6.68 19.33 -5.07
C LEU A 24 -6.59 20.85 -5.28
N ALA A 25 -5.91 21.29 -6.33
CA ALA A 25 -5.65 22.69 -6.64
C ALA A 25 -5.08 23.43 -5.41
N ASP A 26 -5.69 24.56 -5.04
CA ASP A 26 -5.33 25.40 -3.90
C ASP A 26 -6.11 25.04 -2.62
N LYS A 27 -6.96 24.01 -2.66
CA LYS A 27 -7.79 23.62 -1.51
C LYS A 27 -6.95 22.89 -0.46
N PRO A 28 -7.30 22.99 0.83
CA PRO A 28 -6.61 22.21 1.86
C PRO A 28 -6.92 20.71 1.74
N PHE A 29 -8.14 20.34 1.32
CA PHE A 29 -8.61 18.97 1.07
C PHE A 29 -9.42 18.89 -0.24
N PHE A 30 -9.63 17.69 -0.79
CA PHE A 30 -10.18 17.53 -2.15
C PHE A 30 -11.55 18.19 -2.36
N PHE A 31 -12.41 18.20 -1.33
CA PHE A 31 -13.77 18.75 -1.40
C PHE A 31 -13.99 20.02 -0.57
N GLY A 32 -12.92 20.67 -0.11
CA GLY A 32 -13.01 21.95 0.62
C GLY A 32 -12.15 21.96 1.88
N ASP A 33 -12.72 22.49 2.97
CA ASP A 33 -11.99 22.79 4.21
C ASP A 33 -11.86 21.60 5.18
N GLU A 34 -12.64 20.54 4.99
CA GLU A 34 -12.59 19.32 5.81
C GLU A 34 -12.20 18.09 4.99
N PRO A 35 -11.42 17.15 5.57
CA PRO A 35 -11.02 15.94 4.90
C PRO A 35 -12.20 15.00 4.72
N THR A 36 -12.16 14.27 3.61
CA THR A 36 -13.12 13.24 3.26
C THR A 36 -12.42 11.89 3.11
N THR A 37 -13.17 10.85 2.80
CA THR A 37 -12.61 9.52 2.50
C THR A 37 -11.56 9.59 1.38
N LEU A 38 -11.72 10.48 0.40
CA LEU A 38 -10.73 10.64 -0.66
C LEU A 38 -9.38 11.14 -0.13
N ASP A 39 -9.39 12.05 0.85
CA ASP A 39 -8.18 12.54 1.49
C ASP A 39 -7.46 11.43 2.27
N VAL A 40 -8.22 10.58 2.97
CA VAL A 40 -7.67 9.43 3.70
C VAL A 40 -7.02 8.42 2.75
N VAL A 41 -7.71 8.06 1.67
CA VAL A 41 -7.19 7.10 0.67
C VAL A 41 -5.98 7.69 -0.07
N SER A 42 -6.05 8.97 -0.45
CA SER A 42 -4.93 9.65 -1.12
C SER A 42 -3.72 9.72 -0.19
N PHE A 43 -3.92 10.05 1.09
CA PHE A 43 -2.83 10.03 2.08
C PHE A 43 -2.17 8.66 2.19
N ALA A 44 -2.94 7.58 2.23
CA ALA A 44 -2.40 6.22 2.34
C ALA A 44 -1.44 5.88 1.19
N ILE A 45 -1.70 6.39 -0.02
CA ILE A 45 -0.85 6.14 -1.20
C ILE A 45 0.30 7.15 -1.26
N LEU A 46 0.01 8.44 -1.15
CA LEU A 46 0.99 9.51 -1.33
C LEU A 46 2.05 9.53 -0.22
N SER A 47 1.69 9.14 1.01
CA SER A 47 2.66 9.02 2.12
C SER A 47 3.73 7.98 1.84
N GLN A 48 3.38 6.87 1.19
CA GLN A 48 4.35 5.84 0.81
C GLN A 48 5.39 6.39 -0.16
N LEU A 49 4.98 7.23 -1.13
CA LEU A 49 5.92 7.90 -2.02
C LEU A 49 6.76 8.94 -1.29
N HIS A 50 6.13 9.73 -0.41
CA HIS A 50 6.76 10.87 0.22
C HIS A 50 7.83 10.49 1.25
N PHE A 51 7.59 9.46 2.06
CA PHE A 51 8.43 9.11 3.21
C PHE A 51 9.49 8.05 2.92
N ILE A 52 9.58 7.53 1.69
CA ILE A 52 10.70 6.66 1.29
C ILE A 52 12.02 7.45 1.37
N SER A 53 13.06 6.82 1.92
CA SER A 53 14.40 7.43 2.09
C SER A 53 14.89 8.05 0.78
N LYS A 54 15.53 9.22 0.90
CA LYS A 54 16.16 9.94 -0.22
C LYS A 54 17.27 9.13 -0.89
N ASP A 55 17.84 8.15 -0.20
CA ASP A 55 18.87 7.26 -0.73
C ASP A 55 18.32 6.28 -1.77
N VAL A 56 16.99 6.10 -1.82
CA VAL A 56 16.32 5.32 -2.86
C VAL A 56 15.98 6.23 -4.02
N ASN A 57 16.40 5.84 -5.23
CA ASN A 57 15.95 6.49 -6.46
C ASN A 57 14.49 6.14 -6.71
N LEU A 58 13.61 7.14 -6.57
CA LEU A 58 12.17 6.99 -6.76
C LEU A 58 11.64 8.18 -7.57
N PRO A 59 11.57 8.08 -8.91
CA PRO A 59 11.20 9.20 -9.78
C PRO A 59 9.84 9.83 -9.43
N LEU A 60 8.87 9.03 -8.98
CA LEU A 60 7.55 9.52 -8.57
C LEU A 60 7.60 10.41 -7.32
N ARG A 61 8.47 10.11 -6.35
CA ARG A 61 8.68 10.97 -5.18
C ARG A 61 9.22 12.32 -5.61
N ASP A 62 10.23 12.31 -6.48
CA ASP A 62 10.90 13.53 -6.93
C ASP A 62 9.97 14.37 -7.81
N PHE A 63 9.17 13.73 -8.68
CA PHE A 63 8.13 14.41 -9.45
C PHE A 63 7.05 15.01 -8.54
N MET A 64 6.57 14.28 -7.53
CA MET A 64 5.60 14.82 -6.58
C MET A 64 6.16 16.03 -5.84
N ALA A 65 7.40 15.97 -5.36
CA ALA A 65 8.02 17.08 -4.62
C ALA A 65 8.27 18.32 -5.48
N THR A 66 8.63 18.15 -6.75
CA THR A 66 9.01 19.27 -7.64
C THR A 66 7.85 19.83 -8.44
N SER A 67 6.94 18.97 -8.89
CA SER A 67 5.86 19.30 -9.84
C SER A 67 4.47 19.30 -9.19
N CYS A 68 4.29 18.63 -8.05
CA CYS A 68 3.03 18.55 -7.32
C CYS A 68 3.18 18.93 -5.82
N PRO A 69 3.80 20.08 -5.48
CA PRO A 69 4.13 20.40 -4.08
C PRO A 69 2.90 20.56 -3.17
N ASN A 70 1.74 20.86 -3.73
CA ASN A 70 0.46 20.87 -2.99
C ASN A 70 0.09 19.49 -2.42
N LEU A 71 0.46 18.40 -3.10
CA LEU A 71 0.28 17.04 -2.59
C LEU A 71 1.19 16.75 -1.40
N VAL A 72 2.44 17.25 -1.41
CA VAL A 72 3.31 17.19 -0.23
C VAL A 72 2.68 17.93 0.95
N GLY A 73 2.11 19.12 0.70
CA GLY A 73 1.35 19.86 1.71
C GLY A 73 0.14 19.10 2.24
N HIS A 74 -0.61 18.42 1.37
CA HIS A 74 -1.74 17.57 1.75
C HIS A 74 -1.31 16.41 2.64
N VAL A 75 -0.25 15.70 2.26
CA VAL A 75 0.32 14.59 3.06
C VAL A 75 0.70 15.07 4.44
N SER A 76 1.38 16.21 4.56
CA SER A 76 1.76 16.78 5.86
C SER A 76 0.54 17.10 6.73
N ARG A 77 -0.50 17.74 6.17
CA ARG A 77 -1.75 18.07 6.89
C ARG A 77 -2.46 16.81 7.41
N MET A 78 -2.57 15.79 6.57
CA MET A 78 -3.22 14.52 6.95
C MET A 78 -2.40 13.79 8.03
N LYS A 79 -1.07 13.76 7.90
CA LYS A 79 -0.17 13.18 8.92
C LYS A 79 -0.37 13.85 10.28
N GLU A 80 -0.25 15.19 10.32
CA GLU A 80 -0.36 15.96 11.56
C GLU A 80 -1.73 15.81 12.24
N ARG A 81 -2.80 15.70 11.44
CA ARG A 81 -4.16 15.54 11.94
C ARG A 81 -4.47 14.14 12.46
N CYS A 82 -3.97 13.10 11.79
CA CYS A 82 -4.38 11.72 12.06
C CYS A 82 -3.36 10.89 12.85
N PHE A 83 -2.08 11.29 12.85
CA PHE A 83 -0.97 10.51 13.41
C PHE A 83 -0.06 11.40 14.26
N PRO A 84 -0.52 11.87 15.43
CA PRO A 84 0.29 12.70 16.33
C PRO A 84 1.55 11.98 16.85
N ASP A 85 1.55 10.65 16.83
CA ASP A 85 2.61 9.72 17.23
C ASP A 85 3.40 9.15 16.03
N TRP A 86 3.34 9.80 14.85
CA TRP A 86 3.94 9.30 13.60
C TRP A 86 5.38 8.78 13.76
N ASP A 87 6.26 9.57 14.37
CA ASP A 87 7.67 9.20 14.52
C ASP A 87 7.85 7.96 15.42
N GLU A 88 6.98 7.81 16.43
CA GLU A 88 6.98 6.66 17.32
C GLU A 88 6.52 5.40 16.59
N ILE A 89 5.43 5.49 15.82
CA ILE A 89 4.90 4.40 14.98
C ILE A 89 5.98 3.95 13.99
N CYS A 90 6.60 4.89 13.27
CA CYS A 90 7.63 4.55 12.28
C CYS A 90 8.90 3.96 12.90
N THR A 91 9.28 4.39 14.11
CA THR A 91 10.49 3.89 14.79
C THR A 91 10.26 2.51 15.42
N LYS A 92 9.11 2.30 16.06
CA LYS A 92 8.81 1.06 16.79
C LYS A 92 8.15 0.01 15.90
N LEU A 93 7.70 0.39 14.70
CA LEU A 93 6.86 -0.42 13.82
C LEU A 93 5.61 -0.94 14.54
N ASP A 94 5.08 -0.13 15.45
CA ASP A 94 3.90 -0.43 16.27
C ASP A 94 2.78 0.52 15.87
N LEU A 95 1.79 0.00 15.13
CA LEU A 95 0.64 0.75 14.62
C LEU A 95 -0.27 1.28 15.73
N ASN A 96 -0.10 0.82 16.98
CA ASN A 96 -0.92 1.19 18.13
C ASN A 96 -0.08 1.75 19.28
N ALA A 97 1.01 2.45 18.98
CA ALA A 97 1.91 3.01 19.99
C ALA A 97 1.19 3.90 21.04
N HIS A 98 0.15 4.62 20.62
CA HIS A 98 -0.69 5.44 21.51
C HIS A 98 -1.64 4.65 22.43
N LEU A 99 -1.93 3.37 22.15
CA LEU A 99 -2.79 2.56 23.02
C LEU A 99 -1.99 2.09 24.24
N PRO A 100 -2.59 2.14 25.46
CA PRO A 100 -1.93 1.62 26.65
C PRO A 100 -1.64 0.12 26.45
N LYS A 101 -0.35 -0.21 26.42
CA LYS A 101 0.09 -1.60 26.32
C LYS A 101 -0.30 -2.33 27.61
N PRO A 102 -0.76 -3.59 27.53
CA PRO A 102 -0.88 -4.40 28.74
C PRO A 102 0.46 -4.42 29.46
N GLU A 103 0.44 -4.29 30.79
CA GLU A 103 1.66 -4.30 31.60
C GLU A 103 2.48 -5.55 31.26
N PRO A 104 3.82 -5.42 31.09
CA PRO A 104 4.65 -6.59 30.86
C PRO A 104 4.58 -7.47 32.11
N GLU A 105 3.91 -8.62 32.00
CA GLU A 105 3.92 -9.63 33.05
C GLU A 105 5.39 -9.98 33.36
N ALA A 106 5.78 -9.78 34.62
CA ALA A 106 7.09 -10.17 35.09
C ALA A 106 7.24 -11.69 34.90
N LYS A 107 8.03 -12.11 33.92
CA LYS A 107 8.39 -13.51 33.73
C LYS A 107 9.29 -13.97 34.88
N GLU A 108 8.68 -14.46 35.97
CA GLU A 108 9.31 -15.53 36.74
C GLU A 108 9.15 -16.83 35.94
N GLY A 109 10.28 -17.49 35.68
CA GLY A 109 10.37 -18.58 34.72
C GLY A 109 9.45 -19.76 35.03
N LYS A 110 8.71 -20.17 34.02
CA LYS A 110 8.53 -21.58 33.67
C LYS A 110 8.37 -21.70 32.16
N GLU A 111 9.33 -22.41 31.57
CA GLU A 111 9.27 -22.93 30.21
C GLU A 111 8.01 -23.80 30.05
N GLY A 112 7.29 -23.62 28.93
CA GLY A 112 6.20 -24.50 28.49
C GLY A 112 4.91 -23.78 28.16
N GLU A 113 4.49 -23.91 26.91
CA GLU A 113 3.16 -23.56 26.36
C GLU A 113 2.81 -22.08 26.16
N THR A 114 3.16 -21.52 24.99
CA THR A 114 2.13 -20.94 24.10
C THR A 114 2.57 -20.96 22.64
N GLU A 115 2.89 -22.14 22.12
CA GLU A 115 3.07 -22.42 20.68
C GLU A 115 1.76 -22.31 19.86
N LYS A 116 0.68 -21.72 20.40
CA LYS A 116 -0.68 -21.91 19.84
C LYS A 116 -1.37 -20.69 19.21
N LYS A 117 -0.63 -19.62 18.86
CA LYS A 117 -1.21 -18.52 18.05
C LYS A 117 -0.52 -18.28 16.71
N THR A 118 0.69 -18.79 16.53
CA THR A 118 1.44 -18.67 15.26
C THR A 118 0.90 -19.59 14.15
N GLU A 119 0.11 -20.61 14.50
CA GLU A 119 -0.45 -21.56 13.52
C GLU A 119 -1.63 -20.98 12.72
N GLN A 120 -2.33 -19.95 13.21
CA GLN A 120 -3.54 -19.47 12.54
C GLN A 120 -3.25 -18.45 11.41
N GLU A 121 -2.23 -17.61 11.56
CA GLU A 121 -1.85 -16.66 10.51
C GLU A 121 -0.99 -17.31 9.39
N GLY A 122 -0.16 -18.30 9.74
CA GLY A 122 0.59 -19.07 8.75
C GLY A 122 -0.31 -19.94 7.86
N ALA A 123 -1.34 -20.55 8.43
CA ALA A 123 -2.28 -21.39 7.69
C ALA A 123 -3.18 -20.60 6.73
N GLU A 124 -3.47 -19.33 7.02
CA GLU A 124 -4.27 -18.47 6.15
C GLU A 124 -3.44 -17.92 4.98
N ALA A 125 -2.19 -17.52 5.23
CA ALA A 125 -1.25 -17.13 4.18
C ALA A 125 -0.91 -18.29 3.22
N GLU A 126 -0.68 -19.50 3.73
CA GLU A 126 -0.38 -20.69 2.92
C GLU A 126 -1.61 -21.18 2.11
N LYS A 127 -2.84 -20.89 2.60
CA LYS A 127 -4.08 -21.16 1.85
C LYS A 127 -4.27 -20.19 0.70
N ILE A 128 -4.00 -18.90 0.92
CA ILE A 128 -4.13 -17.85 -0.09
C ILE A 128 -3.11 -18.09 -1.23
N GLU A 129 -1.89 -18.50 -0.92
CA GLU A 129 -0.89 -18.85 -1.94
C GLU A 129 -1.31 -20.09 -2.76
N LYS A 130 -1.84 -21.14 -2.13
CA LYS A 130 -2.30 -22.35 -2.84
C LYS A 130 -3.56 -22.13 -3.69
N GLU A 131 -4.47 -21.23 -3.29
CA GLU A 131 -5.63 -20.85 -4.12
C GLU A 131 -5.20 -20.00 -5.33
N LEU A 132 -4.26 -19.07 -5.17
CA LEU A 132 -3.69 -18.25 -6.26
C LEU A 132 -2.89 -19.06 -7.29
N GLU A 133 -2.26 -20.17 -6.89
CA GLU A 133 -1.56 -21.07 -7.82
C GLU A 133 -2.52 -21.98 -8.59
N LYS A 134 -3.61 -22.43 -7.96
CA LYS A 134 -4.62 -23.29 -8.60
C LYS A 134 -5.42 -22.54 -9.68
N ASP A 135 -5.84 -21.29 -9.40
CA ASP A 135 -6.53 -20.44 -10.39
C ASP A 135 -5.67 -20.17 -11.64
N LYS A 136 -4.35 -20.01 -11.48
CA LYS A 136 -3.42 -19.83 -12.61
C LYS A 136 -3.21 -21.10 -13.44
N SER A 137 -3.38 -22.29 -12.85
CA SER A 137 -3.30 -23.55 -13.60
C SER A 137 -4.58 -23.85 -14.38
N ASP A 138 -5.75 -23.54 -13.83
CA ASP A 138 -7.03 -23.79 -14.50
C ASP A 138 -7.25 -22.81 -15.68
N GLU A 139 -6.91 -21.52 -15.55
CA GLU A 139 -7.02 -20.52 -16.64
C GLU A 139 -6.07 -20.83 -17.83
N LYS A 140 -4.95 -21.50 -17.57
CA LYS A 140 -3.99 -21.90 -18.61
C LYS A 140 -4.44 -23.16 -19.37
N THR A 141 -5.33 -23.97 -18.78
CA THR A 141 -5.86 -25.18 -19.41
C THR A 141 -7.06 -24.85 -20.31
N GLU A 142 -7.95 -23.95 -19.88
CA GLU A 142 -9.09 -23.49 -20.69
C GLU A 142 -8.66 -22.71 -21.95
N LYS A 143 -7.62 -21.87 -21.86
CA LYS A 143 -7.09 -21.12 -23.03
C LYS A 143 -6.39 -21.99 -24.08
N VAL A 144 -5.95 -23.19 -23.71
CA VAL A 144 -5.31 -24.14 -24.63
C VAL A 144 -6.37 -25.00 -25.35
N GLU A 145 -7.49 -25.33 -24.69
CA GLU A 145 -8.59 -26.05 -25.31
C GLU A 145 -9.41 -25.16 -26.28
N GLU A 146 -9.70 -23.90 -25.94
CA GLU A 146 -10.46 -23.00 -26.83
C GLU A 146 -9.71 -22.67 -28.15
N ASN A 147 -8.37 -22.68 -28.12
CA ASN A 147 -7.56 -22.46 -29.33
C ASN A 147 -7.49 -23.71 -30.22
N LYS A 148 -7.66 -24.92 -29.66
CA LYS A 148 -7.59 -26.17 -30.42
C LYS A 148 -8.91 -26.47 -31.14
N GLU A 149 -10.06 -26.12 -30.55
CA GLU A 149 -11.36 -26.23 -31.22
C GLU A 149 -11.56 -25.23 -32.37
N LYS A 150 -10.90 -24.06 -32.33
CA LYS A 150 -10.94 -23.08 -33.44
C LYS A 150 -10.07 -23.44 -34.64
N GLU A 151 -9.10 -24.36 -34.50
CA GLU A 151 -8.22 -24.78 -35.59
C GLU A 151 -8.77 -26.02 -36.34
N GLU A 152 -9.62 -26.84 -35.70
CA GLU A 152 -10.28 -27.99 -36.36
C GLU A 152 -11.61 -27.61 -37.08
N ALA A 153 -12.09 -26.38 -36.93
CA ALA A 153 -13.34 -25.89 -37.52
C ALA A 153 -13.15 -24.95 -38.74
N LYS A 154 -11.98 -24.93 -39.40
CA LYS A 154 -11.71 -24.12 -40.59
C LYS A 154 -11.19 -24.93 -41.78
#